data_AF-A0A2B8A3B5-F1
#
_entry.id   AF-A0A2B8A3B5-F1
#
_cell.length_a   1.000
_cell.length_b   1.000
_cell.length_c   1.000
_cell.angle_alpha   90.00
_cell.angle_beta   90.00
_cell.angle_gamma   90.00
#
_symmetry.space_group_name_H-M   'P 1'
#
loop_
_entity.id
_entity.type
_entity.pdbx_description
1 polymer ?
#
loop_
_entity_poly.entity_id
_entity_poly.type
_entity_poly.pdbx_seq_one_letter_code
_entity_poly.pdbx_strand_id
1 'polypeptide(L)'
;DEWAELLQPDGKITMRNTPCDALMIGLWVKKGEEDFFVRSGFDGFYTYFGATDFTYGSAPANWHGMQAWAVEHKKIFIPCVGPGYIDTRVRPWNGKTARDRDKGKYYDDMFKQAIDCKAPFIGITSFNEWHEGTQIEPAVPFRSKAFRYLDYSPLAPDYYLARTAYWVSRFAKTKK
;
A
#
# COMPACT_ATOMS: atom_id res chain seq x y z
N ASP A 1 14.46 4.48 22.24
CA ASP A 1 13.53 4.23 21.12
C ASP A 1 13.99 2.91 20.53
N GLU A 2 13.26 1.83 20.80
CA GLU A 2 13.75 0.44 20.64
C GLU A 2 14.24 0.13 19.22
N TRP A 3 13.58 0.71 18.20
CA TRP A 3 14.02 0.53 16.81
C TRP A 3 15.42 1.06 16.54
N ALA A 4 15.80 2.18 17.17
CA ALA A 4 17.13 2.75 17.00
C ALA A 4 18.23 1.82 17.52
N GLU A 5 17.95 1.02 18.56
CA GLU A 5 18.93 0.06 19.10
C GLU A 5 19.26 -1.06 18.11
N LEU A 6 18.34 -1.37 17.18
CA LEU A 6 18.48 -2.40 16.15
C LEU A 6 18.92 -1.83 14.79
N LEU A 7 18.41 -0.66 14.40
CA LEU A 7 18.50 -0.16 13.03
C LEU A 7 19.52 0.97 12.84
N GLN A 8 19.95 1.64 13.91
CA GLN A 8 21.04 2.61 13.80
C GLN A 8 22.40 1.90 13.80
N PRO A 9 23.41 2.42 13.07
CA PRO A 9 24.75 1.83 13.06
C PRO A 9 25.43 1.75 14.44
N ASP A 10 25.06 2.63 15.37
CA ASP A 10 25.56 2.69 16.75
C ASP A 10 24.60 2.07 17.78
N GLY A 11 23.54 1.40 17.32
CA GLY A 11 22.58 0.71 18.17
C GLY A 11 23.20 -0.47 18.94
N LYS A 12 22.77 -0.68 20.19
CA LYS A 12 23.32 -1.70 21.10
C LYS A 12 23.24 -3.12 20.54
N ILE A 13 22.25 -3.40 19.71
CA ILE A 13 21.98 -4.70 19.08
C ILE A 13 21.89 -4.55 17.56
N THR A 14 22.68 -3.64 17.00
CA THR A 14 22.55 -3.24 15.60
C THR A 14 22.68 -4.42 14.63
N MET A 15 21.82 -4.45 13.64
CA MET A 15 21.95 -5.36 12.49
C MET A 15 22.84 -4.78 11.39
N ARG A 16 23.21 -3.50 11.46
CA ARG A 16 23.95 -2.80 10.40
C ARG A 16 25.37 -3.31 10.26
N ASN A 17 25.82 -3.51 9.02
CA ASN A 17 27.12 -4.09 8.69
C ASN A 17 27.35 -5.50 9.26
N THR A 18 26.27 -6.23 9.54
CA THR A 18 26.30 -7.65 9.91
C THR A 18 25.77 -8.50 8.75
N PRO A 19 25.94 -9.83 8.76
CA PRO A 19 25.30 -10.72 7.79
C PRO A 19 23.76 -10.66 7.79
N CYS A 20 23.15 -10.09 8.84
CA CYS A 20 21.71 -9.93 8.96
C CYS A 20 21.21 -8.56 8.47
N ASP A 21 22.07 -7.69 7.95
CA ASP A 21 21.68 -6.35 7.50
C ASP A 21 20.64 -6.43 6.35
N ALA A 22 19.69 -5.50 6.36
CA ALA A 22 18.56 -5.50 5.44
C ALA A 22 17.98 -4.09 5.28
N LEU A 23 17.26 -3.87 4.17
CA LEU A 23 16.43 -2.68 4.04
C LEU A 23 15.15 -2.84 4.88
N MET A 24 15.03 -2.03 5.90
CA MET A 24 13.94 -2.05 6.86
C MET A 24 12.95 -0.94 6.50
N ILE A 25 11.71 -1.32 6.17
CA ILE A 25 10.67 -0.41 5.68
C ILE A 25 9.51 -0.38 6.68
N GLY A 26 9.33 0.75 7.35
CA GLY A 26 8.29 0.92 8.38
C GLY A 26 6.93 1.36 7.83
N LEU A 27 5.86 1.18 8.58
CA LEU A 27 4.52 1.64 8.17
C LEU A 27 4.30 3.10 8.60
N TRP A 28 4.08 4.01 7.65
CA TRP A 28 3.71 5.40 7.94
C TRP A 28 2.18 5.54 7.99
N VAL A 29 1.64 5.90 9.15
CA VAL A 29 0.19 5.97 9.40
C VAL A 29 -0.29 7.41 9.52
N LYS A 30 0.26 8.18 10.46
CA LYS A 30 -0.27 9.51 10.83
C LYS A 30 0.62 10.64 10.31
N LYS A 31 0.05 11.83 10.20
CA LYS A 31 0.84 13.05 9.98
C LYS A 31 1.75 13.28 11.18
N GLY A 32 2.97 13.77 10.98
CA GLY A 32 3.89 14.07 12.08
C GLY A 32 4.79 12.91 12.50
N GLU A 33 4.90 11.84 11.70
CA GLU A 33 5.78 10.69 11.97
C GLU A 33 7.20 10.85 11.38
N GLU A 34 7.51 12.02 10.80
CA GLU A 34 8.82 12.39 10.22
C GLU A 34 9.96 12.10 11.21
N ASP A 35 9.86 12.63 12.44
CA ASP A 35 10.87 12.47 13.48
C ASP A 35 11.06 11.00 13.90
N PHE A 36 9.98 10.21 13.86
CA PHE A 36 10.05 8.78 14.14
C PHE A 36 10.91 8.07 13.09
N PHE A 37 10.72 8.34 11.79
CA PHE A 37 11.51 7.73 10.72
C PHE A 37 12.97 8.21 10.66
N VAL A 38 13.25 9.41 11.14
CA VAL A 38 14.64 9.88 11.31
C VAL A 38 15.33 9.13 12.45
N ARG A 39 14.70 9.09 13.63
CA ARG A 39 15.31 8.53 14.84
C ARG A 39 15.42 7.01 14.84
N SER A 40 14.40 6.32 14.33
CA SER A 40 14.29 4.87 14.39
C SER A 40 15.35 4.12 13.58
N GLY A 41 15.96 4.73 12.56
CA GLY A 41 16.94 4.06 11.70
C GLY A 41 16.32 3.25 10.54
N PHE A 42 15.00 3.32 10.31
CA PHE A 42 14.37 2.72 9.13
C PHE A 42 14.96 3.27 7.82
N ASP A 43 15.17 2.40 6.83
CA ASP A 43 15.66 2.78 5.50
C ASP A 43 14.56 3.43 4.66
N GLY A 44 13.30 3.24 5.04
CA GLY A 44 12.16 3.72 4.29
C GLY A 44 10.83 3.45 4.96
N PHE A 45 9.76 3.68 4.21
CA PHE A 45 8.40 3.49 4.67
C PHE A 45 7.41 3.10 3.56
N TYR A 46 6.35 2.41 3.95
CA TYR A 46 5.21 2.03 3.12
C TYR A 46 3.89 2.43 3.80
N THR A 47 2.76 2.35 3.09
CA THR A 47 1.47 2.91 3.57
C THR A 47 0.36 1.88 3.79
N TYR A 48 0.55 0.65 3.32
CA TYR A 48 -0.34 -0.52 3.42
C TYR A 48 -1.79 -0.32 2.94
N PHE A 49 -2.60 0.51 3.59
CA PHE A 49 -4.07 0.46 3.47
C PHE A 49 -4.56 0.71 2.04
N GLY A 50 -5.29 -0.27 1.49
CA GLY A 50 -5.96 -0.17 0.17
C GLY A 50 -7.19 0.75 0.16
N ALA A 51 -7.60 1.25 1.34
CA ALA A 51 -8.62 2.28 1.48
C ALA A 51 -7.97 3.68 1.55
N THR A 52 -8.21 4.47 0.50
CA THR A 52 -7.81 5.88 0.41
C THR A 52 -8.41 6.68 1.56
N ASP A 53 -7.61 7.59 2.11
CA ASP A 53 -8.00 8.53 3.18
C ASP A 53 -8.40 7.85 4.50
N PHE A 54 -8.04 6.58 4.68
CA PHE A 54 -8.16 5.91 5.97
C PHE A 54 -7.12 6.43 6.98
N THR A 55 -5.91 6.71 6.50
CA THR A 55 -4.81 7.30 7.28
C THR A 55 -4.16 8.43 6.49
N TYR A 56 -3.24 9.17 7.12
CA TYR A 56 -2.46 10.19 6.42
C TYR A 56 -1.61 9.55 5.30
N GLY A 57 -0.97 8.42 5.59
CA GLY A 57 -0.15 7.69 4.62
C GLY A 57 -0.96 7.08 3.48
N SER A 58 -2.20 6.65 3.71
CA SER A 58 -3.05 6.07 2.66
C SER A 58 -3.84 7.10 1.84
N ALA A 59 -3.68 8.40 2.09
CA ALA A 59 -4.26 9.47 1.29
C ALA A 59 -3.32 9.87 0.13
N PRO A 60 -3.64 9.55 -1.15
CA PRO A 60 -2.73 9.78 -2.27
C PRO A 60 -2.36 11.26 -2.48
N ALA A 61 -3.21 12.19 -2.04
CA ALA A 61 -2.92 13.61 -2.07
C ALA A 61 -1.65 14.00 -1.29
N ASN A 62 -1.23 13.19 -0.31
CA ASN A 62 -0.03 13.44 0.49
C ASN A 62 1.24 12.84 -0.13
N TRP A 63 1.13 11.93 -1.11
CA TRP A 63 2.26 11.13 -1.59
C TRP A 63 3.37 11.94 -2.26
N HIS A 64 3.05 13.05 -2.90
CA HIS A 64 4.08 13.97 -3.42
C HIS A 64 4.94 14.56 -2.30
N GLY A 65 4.31 15.00 -1.20
CA GLY A 65 5.01 15.54 -0.04
C GLY A 65 5.83 14.45 0.66
N MET A 66 5.25 13.26 0.84
CA MET A 66 5.94 12.12 1.43
C MET A 66 7.16 11.68 0.59
N GLN A 67 7.05 11.65 -0.74
CA GLN A 67 8.18 11.35 -1.62
C GLN A 67 9.25 12.44 -1.52
N ALA A 68 8.87 13.73 -1.52
CA ALA A 68 9.83 14.83 -1.40
C ALA A 68 10.61 14.73 -0.09
N TRP A 69 9.91 14.48 1.02
CA TRP A 69 10.53 14.25 2.32
C TRP A 69 11.47 13.04 2.31
N ALA A 70 11.04 11.93 1.70
CA ALA A 70 11.86 10.72 1.60
C ALA A 70 13.17 10.99 0.84
N VAL A 71 13.12 11.73 -0.27
CA VAL A 71 14.33 12.11 -1.03
C VAL A 71 15.26 12.96 -0.18
N GLU A 72 14.74 13.99 0.50
CA GLU A 72 15.51 14.88 1.36
C GLU A 72 16.24 14.11 2.49
N HIS A 73 15.56 13.11 3.07
CA HIS A 73 16.05 12.35 4.20
C HIS A 73 16.71 11.02 3.81
N LYS A 74 16.98 10.81 2.51
CA LYS A 74 17.60 9.59 1.96
C LYS A 74 16.85 8.30 2.36
N LYS A 75 15.51 8.38 2.39
CA LYS A 75 14.61 7.27 2.69
C LYS A 75 13.99 6.72 1.41
N ILE A 76 13.60 5.45 1.46
CA ILE A 76 12.81 4.79 0.41
C ILE A 76 11.33 4.96 0.74
N PHE A 77 10.55 5.55 -0.18
CA PHE A 77 9.09 5.56 -0.06
C PHE A 77 8.46 4.51 -0.99
N ILE A 78 7.52 3.74 -0.45
CA ILE A 78 6.74 2.71 -1.14
C ILE A 78 5.23 2.97 -0.93
N PRO A 79 4.59 3.83 -1.73
CA PRO A 79 3.12 3.96 -1.68
C PRO A 79 2.46 2.61 -2.00
N CYS A 80 1.47 2.24 -1.21
CA CYS A 80 0.67 1.03 -1.43
C CYS A 80 -0.63 1.38 -2.14
N VAL A 81 -0.96 0.64 -3.21
CA VAL A 81 -2.19 0.79 -4.00
C VAL A 81 -3.10 -0.42 -3.79
N GLY A 82 -4.42 -0.21 -3.81
CA GLY A 82 -5.41 -1.28 -3.68
C GLY A 82 -6.60 -1.10 -4.63
N PRO A 83 -7.25 -2.19 -5.06
CA PRO A 83 -8.34 -2.14 -6.04
C PRO A 83 -9.68 -1.68 -5.47
N GLY A 84 -9.78 -1.56 -4.14
CA GLY A 84 -10.95 -1.19 -3.36
C GLY A 84 -10.82 -1.73 -1.94
N TYR A 85 -11.85 -1.57 -1.12
CA TYR A 85 -11.88 -2.07 0.26
C TYR A 85 -13.30 -2.37 0.71
N ILE A 86 -13.54 -3.53 1.31
CA ILE A 86 -14.79 -3.85 2.01
C ILE A 86 -14.60 -5.05 2.95
N ASP A 87 -14.78 -4.83 4.24
CA ASP A 87 -14.56 -5.83 5.30
C ASP A 87 -15.80 -6.12 6.15
N THR A 88 -16.97 -5.64 5.74
CA THR A 88 -18.20 -5.64 6.55
C THR A 88 -18.74 -7.03 6.89
N ARG A 89 -18.24 -8.09 6.24
CA ARG A 89 -18.53 -9.47 6.65
C ARG A 89 -17.89 -9.84 7.99
N VAL A 90 -16.67 -9.37 8.24
CA VAL A 90 -15.92 -9.64 9.48
C VAL A 90 -15.96 -8.46 10.44
N ARG A 91 -16.17 -7.24 9.93
CA ARG A 91 -16.33 -6.00 10.71
C ARG A 91 -17.61 -5.26 10.31
N PRO A 92 -18.81 -5.73 10.68
CA PRO A 92 -20.09 -5.15 10.23
C PRO A 92 -20.27 -3.66 10.52
N TRP A 93 -19.56 -3.15 11.53
CA TRP A 93 -19.57 -1.74 11.93
C TRP A 93 -18.67 -0.83 11.07
N ASN A 94 -17.81 -1.39 10.20
CA ASN A 94 -16.75 -0.66 9.50
C ASN A 94 -17.13 -0.14 8.09
N GLY A 95 -18.42 -0.04 7.78
CA GLY A 95 -18.90 0.34 6.44
C GLY A 95 -18.40 1.70 5.93
N LYS A 96 -17.98 2.62 6.81
CA LYS A 96 -17.39 3.92 6.43
C LYS A 96 -16.05 3.81 5.68
N THR A 97 -15.34 2.71 5.89
CA THR A 97 -14.03 2.46 5.27
C THR A 97 -14.18 1.85 3.87
N ALA A 98 -15.39 1.47 3.47
CA ALA A 98 -15.64 0.86 2.18
C ALA A 98 -15.25 1.80 1.03
N ARG A 99 -14.62 1.23 0.00
CA ARG A 99 -14.23 1.88 -1.25
C ARG A 99 -14.64 0.97 -2.39
N ASP A 100 -15.64 1.41 -3.15
CA ASP A 100 -16.10 0.66 -4.32
C ASP A 100 -14.99 0.59 -5.36
N ARG A 101 -14.88 -0.55 -6.06
CA ARG A 101 -13.85 -0.71 -7.09
C ARG A 101 -14.14 0.08 -8.36
N ASP A 102 -15.39 0.53 -8.54
CA ASP A 102 -15.93 1.28 -9.67
C ASP A 102 -15.42 0.76 -11.02
N LYS A 103 -15.62 -0.54 -11.24
CA LYS A 103 -15.19 -1.27 -12.45
C LYS A 103 -13.71 -1.03 -12.80
N GLY A 104 -12.85 -0.94 -11.78
CA GLY A 104 -11.41 -0.76 -11.92
C GLY A 104 -10.93 0.70 -11.82
N LYS A 105 -11.84 1.68 -11.89
CA LYS A 105 -11.49 3.10 -11.83
C LYS A 105 -10.77 3.46 -10.52
N TYR A 106 -11.21 2.89 -9.40
CA TYR A 106 -10.58 3.12 -8.10
C TYR A 106 -9.10 2.72 -8.10
N TYR A 107 -8.81 1.52 -8.64
CA TYR A 107 -7.45 1.01 -8.75
C TYR A 107 -6.60 1.88 -9.68
N ASP A 108 -7.19 2.29 -10.80
CA ASP A 108 -6.54 3.13 -11.80
C ASP A 108 -6.13 4.49 -11.25
N ASP A 109 -7.03 5.15 -10.54
CA ASP A 109 -6.76 6.46 -9.94
C ASP A 109 -5.64 6.35 -8.90
N MET A 110 -5.68 5.31 -8.05
CA MET A 110 -4.68 5.10 -7.01
C MET A 110 -3.30 4.75 -7.60
N PHE A 111 -3.24 3.89 -8.63
CA PHE A 111 -1.99 3.60 -9.33
C PHE A 111 -1.41 4.82 -10.03
N LYS A 112 -2.26 5.63 -10.67
CA LYS A 112 -1.82 6.86 -11.32
C LYS A 112 -1.15 7.80 -10.33
N GLN A 113 -1.75 8.02 -9.16
CA GLN A 113 -1.15 8.85 -8.10
C GLN A 113 0.19 8.29 -7.60
N ALA A 114 0.32 6.97 -7.46
CA ALA A 114 1.57 6.33 -7.03
C ALA A 114 2.70 6.48 -8.06
N ILE A 115 2.36 6.48 -9.36
CA ILE A 115 3.33 6.74 -10.43
C ILE A 115 3.67 8.23 -10.49
N ASP A 116 2.66 9.10 -10.42
CA ASP A 116 2.80 10.55 -10.55
C ASP A 116 3.64 11.15 -9.40
N CYS A 117 3.57 10.56 -8.19
CA CYS A 117 4.42 10.98 -7.06
C CYS A 117 5.91 10.64 -7.23
N LYS A 118 6.28 9.86 -8.27
CA LYS A 118 7.66 9.45 -8.62
C LYS A 118 8.36 8.56 -7.58
N ALA A 119 7.62 7.87 -6.72
CA ALA A 119 8.20 6.92 -5.78
C ALA A 119 9.00 5.81 -6.49
N PRO A 120 10.13 5.34 -5.93
CA PRO A 120 10.99 4.32 -6.54
C PRO A 120 10.35 2.93 -6.60
N PHE A 121 9.42 2.63 -5.70
CA PHE A 121 8.69 1.37 -5.63
C PHE A 121 7.20 1.62 -5.42
N ILE A 122 6.36 0.63 -5.71
CA ILE A 122 4.93 0.63 -5.43
C ILE A 122 4.58 -0.71 -4.79
N GLY A 123 3.89 -0.67 -3.64
CA GLY A 123 3.31 -1.86 -3.01
C GLY A 123 1.89 -2.10 -3.51
N ILE A 124 1.44 -3.37 -3.54
CA ILE A 124 0.05 -3.70 -3.88
C ILE A 124 -0.60 -4.35 -2.66
N THR A 125 -1.66 -3.72 -2.17
CA THR A 125 -2.53 -4.23 -1.11
C THR A 125 -3.86 -4.61 -1.74
N SER A 126 -4.08 -5.88 -2.07
CA SER A 126 -3.24 -7.05 -1.75
C SER A 126 -3.31 -8.08 -2.88
N PHE A 127 -2.48 -9.13 -2.82
CA PHE A 127 -2.74 -10.29 -3.66
C PHE A 127 -4.07 -10.92 -3.29
N ASN A 128 -4.24 -11.35 -2.02
CA ASN A 128 -5.35 -12.18 -1.58
C ASN A 128 -5.84 -11.91 -0.14
N GLU A 129 -5.83 -10.66 0.34
CA GLU A 129 -6.48 -10.36 1.62
C GLU A 129 -8.00 -10.24 1.44
N TRP A 130 -8.64 -11.40 1.31
CA TRP A 130 -10.06 -11.57 1.06
C TRP A 130 -10.94 -11.01 2.17
N HIS A 131 -10.47 -10.99 3.42
CA HIS A 131 -11.27 -10.48 4.54
C HIS A 131 -11.50 -8.97 4.44
N GLU A 132 -10.59 -8.25 3.80
CA GLU A 132 -10.68 -6.80 3.60
C GLU A 132 -11.16 -6.40 2.20
N GLY A 133 -11.40 -7.38 1.32
CA GLY A 133 -11.87 -7.12 -0.04
C GLY A 133 -10.85 -6.37 -0.90
N THR A 134 -9.55 -6.42 -0.55
CA THR A 134 -8.46 -5.71 -1.26
C THR A 134 -7.74 -6.57 -2.29
N GLN A 135 -8.12 -7.83 -2.44
CA GLN A 135 -7.46 -8.80 -3.32
C GLN A 135 -7.51 -8.42 -4.81
N ILE A 136 -6.42 -8.67 -5.52
CA ILE A 136 -6.38 -8.73 -7.00
C ILE A 136 -6.51 -10.17 -7.52
N GLU A 137 -6.41 -11.18 -6.65
CA GLU A 137 -6.68 -12.58 -6.97
C GLU A 137 -8.10 -12.74 -7.56
N PRO A 138 -8.29 -13.60 -8.59
CA PRO A 138 -9.56 -13.70 -9.28
C PRO A 138 -10.76 -14.01 -8.38
N ALA A 139 -11.83 -13.23 -8.54
CA ALA A 139 -13.12 -13.48 -7.88
C ALA A 139 -14.19 -13.88 -8.91
N VAL A 140 -15.02 -14.85 -8.55
CA VAL A 140 -16.13 -15.32 -9.38
C VAL A 140 -17.48 -15.01 -8.72
N PRO A 141 -18.55 -14.77 -9.51
CA PRO A 141 -19.90 -14.62 -8.98
C PRO A 141 -20.33 -15.84 -8.17
N PHE A 142 -20.72 -15.64 -6.92
CA PHE A 142 -21.19 -16.72 -6.06
C PHE A 142 -22.33 -16.26 -5.14
N ARG A 143 -23.37 -17.10 -5.06
CA ARG A 143 -24.48 -16.92 -4.13
C ARG A 143 -24.74 -18.23 -3.41
N SER A 144 -24.70 -18.16 -2.09
CA SER A 144 -25.13 -19.23 -1.18
C SER A 144 -26.51 -18.92 -0.60
N LYS A 145 -27.05 -19.83 0.22
CA LYS A 145 -28.28 -19.59 0.99
C LYS A 145 -28.10 -18.45 2.02
N ALA A 146 -26.90 -18.28 2.56
CA ALA A 146 -26.61 -17.34 3.64
C ALA A 146 -26.12 -15.97 3.15
N PHE A 147 -25.50 -15.91 1.97
CA PHE A 147 -24.84 -14.70 1.49
C PHE A 147 -24.71 -14.67 -0.02
N ARG A 148 -24.89 -13.48 -0.60
CA ARG A 148 -24.54 -13.17 -1.99
C ARG A 148 -23.23 -12.40 -1.99
N TYR A 149 -22.18 -12.98 -2.57
CA TYR A 149 -20.87 -12.36 -2.63
C TYR A 149 -20.84 -11.26 -3.69
N LEU A 150 -20.01 -10.25 -3.44
CA LEU A 150 -19.59 -9.32 -4.48
C LEU A 150 -18.63 -10.03 -5.43
N ASP A 151 -18.59 -9.58 -6.66
CA ASP A 151 -17.74 -10.11 -7.71
C ASP A 151 -17.27 -8.96 -8.62
N TYR A 152 -16.55 -9.29 -9.70
CA TYR A 152 -15.94 -8.29 -10.57
C TYR A 152 -16.81 -7.90 -11.78
N SER A 153 -18.05 -8.42 -11.87
CA SER A 153 -18.91 -8.19 -13.03
C SER A 153 -19.14 -6.69 -13.30
N PRO A 154 -19.17 -6.27 -14.57
CA PRO A 154 -19.12 -7.08 -15.79
C PRO A 154 -17.70 -7.45 -16.26
N LEU A 155 -16.67 -7.20 -15.45
CA LEU A 155 -15.28 -7.51 -15.79
C LEU A 155 -14.99 -8.99 -15.60
N ALA A 156 -13.94 -9.48 -16.27
CA ALA A 156 -13.46 -10.85 -16.12
C ALA A 156 -12.89 -11.09 -14.70
N PRO A 157 -12.93 -12.33 -14.18
CA PRO A 157 -12.35 -12.65 -12.87
C PRO A 157 -10.88 -12.25 -12.74
N ASP A 158 -10.09 -12.36 -13.79
CA ASP A 158 -8.66 -12.03 -13.83
C ASP A 158 -8.36 -10.56 -14.19
N TYR A 159 -9.40 -9.72 -14.30
CA TYR A 159 -9.26 -8.31 -14.69
C TYR A 159 -8.20 -7.57 -13.86
N TYR A 160 -8.19 -7.74 -12.54
CA TYR A 160 -7.24 -7.02 -11.68
C TYR A 160 -5.81 -7.48 -11.88
N LEU A 161 -5.55 -8.75 -12.19
CA LEU A 161 -4.21 -9.23 -12.57
C LEU A 161 -3.75 -8.58 -13.88
N ALA A 162 -4.60 -8.59 -14.91
CA ALA A 162 -4.31 -7.94 -16.19
C ALA A 162 -4.12 -6.43 -16.04
N ARG A 163 -4.90 -5.79 -15.16
CA ARG A 163 -4.79 -4.36 -14.89
C ARG A 163 -3.55 -4.01 -14.10
N THR A 164 -3.12 -4.86 -13.16
CA THR A 164 -1.82 -4.74 -12.50
C THR A 164 -0.69 -4.79 -13.52
N ALA A 165 -0.71 -5.74 -14.47
CA ALA A 165 0.31 -5.82 -15.53
C ALA A 165 0.35 -4.55 -16.41
N TYR A 166 -0.81 -3.99 -16.73
CA TYR A 166 -0.92 -2.71 -17.44
C TYR A 166 -0.25 -1.55 -16.69
N TRP A 167 -0.43 -1.47 -15.37
CA TRP A 167 0.16 -0.42 -14.54
C TRP A 167 1.65 -0.63 -14.27
N VAL A 168 2.09 -1.86 -14.03
CA VAL A 168 3.52 -2.21 -13.93
C VAL A 168 4.26 -1.80 -15.20
N SER A 169 3.67 -2.04 -16.37
CA SER A 169 4.24 -1.63 -17.67
C SER A 169 4.37 -0.11 -17.80
N ARG A 170 3.47 0.67 -17.20
CA ARG A 170 3.54 2.15 -17.18
C ARG A 170 4.57 2.64 -16.19
N PHE A 171 4.60 2.07 -14.99
CA PHE A 171 5.60 2.37 -13.99
C PHE A 171 7.02 2.09 -14.50
N ALA A 172 7.24 0.96 -15.16
CA ALA A 172 8.54 0.65 -15.76
C ALA A 172 8.99 1.68 -16.82
N LYS A 173 8.04 2.31 -17.53
CA LYS A 173 8.35 3.38 -18.51
C LYS A 173 8.76 4.69 -17.85
N THR A 174 8.37 4.96 -16.60
CA THR A 174 8.79 6.17 -15.87
C THR A 174 10.14 6.01 -15.19
N LYS A 175 10.73 4.80 -15.22
CA LYS A 175 12.05 4.48 -14.66
C LYS A 175 13.18 4.40 -15.71
N LYS A 176 12.84 4.56 -16.99
CA LYS A 176 13.83 4.74 -18.06
C LYS A 176 14.24 6.20 -18.15
#